data_AF-A0A5C8DUL7-F1
#
_entry.id   AF-A0A5C8DUL7-F1
#
_cell.length_a   1.000
_cell.length_b   1.000
_cell.length_c   1.000
_cell.angle_alpha   90.00
_cell.angle_beta   90.00
_cell.angle_gamma   90.00
#
_symmetry.space_group_name_H-M   'P 1'
#
loop_
_entity.id
_entity.type
_entity.pdbx_description
1 polymer ?
#
loop_
_entity_poly.entity_id
_entity_poly.type
_entity_poly.pdbx_seq_one_letter_code
_entity_poly.pdbx_strand_id
1 'polypeptide(L)'
;MEKINLQAADYAVSAVQGFSLSEAMRLWKTKYPSLTEFSTNVIKHPRLNELGDFVKEQWDNIQPVTVQEAFSENNIEKRRAIFDCIGVVKLFNELQPELLDKQVIHKRQTRWDENNQPYEKEYDDTYELYQLGGEKLFPVSPGGVEPNPVFAVRCWCTTTAREYWIYVPVEAALGDSWDSKPEPDAVRAIAWTIRIDITNPNRIFRQGDIIIVEESADSQHVFPHHLSKKQYLQLMFSET
;
A
#
# COMPACT_ATOMS: atom_id res chain seq x y z
N MET A 1 27.36 -32.92 -10.69
CA MET A 1 26.13 -32.12 -10.57
C MET A 1 25.73 -31.71 -11.98
N GLU A 2 24.49 -31.98 -12.39
CA GLU A 2 23.98 -31.47 -13.67
C GLU A 2 23.92 -29.93 -13.60
N LYS A 3 24.48 -29.27 -14.61
CA LYS A 3 24.38 -27.81 -14.76
C LYS A 3 22.95 -27.45 -15.09
N ILE A 4 22.42 -26.42 -14.44
CA ILE A 4 21.08 -25.94 -14.71
C ILE A 4 21.14 -25.13 -16.02
N ASN A 5 20.32 -25.50 -17.01
CA ASN A 5 20.16 -24.66 -18.19
C ASN A 5 19.30 -23.45 -17.83
N LEU A 6 19.95 -22.35 -17.44
CA LEU A 6 19.28 -21.13 -16.99
C LEU A 6 18.30 -20.57 -18.06
N GLN A 7 18.59 -20.74 -19.35
CA GLN A 7 17.74 -20.15 -20.40
C GLN A 7 16.49 -20.96 -20.72
N ALA A 8 16.50 -22.26 -20.43
CA ALA A 8 15.35 -23.14 -20.62
C ALA A 8 14.51 -23.33 -19.35
N ALA A 9 14.91 -22.68 -18.24
CA ALA A 9 14.21 -22.77 -16.98
C ALA A 9 13.04 -21.79 -16.90
N ASP A 10 11.98 -22.19 -16.20
CA ASP A 10 10.89 -21.32 -15.81
C ASP A 10 11.16 -20.73 -14.43
N TYR A 11 11.00 -19.41 -14.31
CA TYR A 11 11.27 -18.67 -13.09
C TYR A 11 9.99 -18.26 -12.37
N ALA A 12 10.06 -18.27 -11.04
CA ALA A 12 9.02 -17.76 -10.17
C ALA A 12 9.43 -16.40 -9.59
N VAL A 13 8.58 -15.39 -9.73
CA VAL A 13 8.76 -14.06 -9.14
C VAL A 13 7.48 -13.67 -8.41
N SER A 14 7.61 -13.26 -7.15
CA SER A 14 6.45 -12.92 -6.29
C SER A 14 5.37 -13.99 -6.26
N ALA A 15 5.80 -15.27 -6.14
CA ALA A 15 4.96 -16.47 -6.16
C ALA A 15 4.22 -16.77 -7.48
N VAL A 16 4.45 -16.00 -8.55
CA VAL A 16 3.92 -16.27 -9.89
C VAL A 16 5.00 -16.94 -10.73
N GLN A 17 4.65 -18.06 -11.39
CA GLN A 17 5.55 -18.83 -12.27
C GLN A 17 5.37 -18.43 -13.75
N GLY A 18 6.26 -18.93 -14.62
CA GLY A 18 6.15 -18.76 -16.07
C GLY A 18 6.83 -17.49 -16.61
N PHE A 19 7.82 -16.98 -15.89
CA PHE A 19 8.73 -15.96 -16.39
C PHE A 19 9.96 -16.60 -17.03
N SER A 20 10.34 -16.11 -18.21
CA SER A 20 11.67 -16.34 -18.77
C SER A 20 12.75 -15.71 -17.88
N LEU A 21 14.01 -16.15 -18.05
CA LEU A 21 15.13 -15.56 -17.31
C LEU A 21 15.20 -14.04 -17.46
N SER A 22 15.02 -13.53 -18.69
CA SER A 22 15.07 -12.10 -18.98
C SER A 22 13.97 -11.34 -18.22
N GLU A 23 12.72 -11.81 -18.28
CA GLU A 23 11.61 -11.20 -17.53
C GLU A 23 11.89 -11.21 -16.02
N ALA A 24 12.31 -12.36 -15.49
CA ALA A 24 12.58 -12.53 -14.06
C ALA A 24 13.69 -11.60 -13.57
N MET A 25 14.77 -11.46 -14.33
CA MET A 25 15.88 -10.55 -14.03
C MET A 25 15.43 -9.09 -13.96
N ARG A 26 14.62 -8.63 -14.92
CA ARG A 26 14.07 -7.27 -14.91
C ARG A 26 13.16 -7.02 -13.72
N LEU A 27 12.34 -8.00 -13.36
CA LEU A 27 11.47 -7.94 -12.18
C LEU A 27 12.28 -7.90 -10.88
N TRP A 28 13.29 -8.74 -10.74
CA TRP A 28 14.18 -8.72 -9.57
C TRP A 28 14.96 -7.41 -9.45
N LYS A 29 15.47 -6.86 -10.56
CA LYS A 29 16.13 -5.55 -10.59
C LYS A 29 15.19 -4.43 -10.17
N THR A 30 13.90 -4.57 -10.46
CA THR A 30 12.88 -3.59 -10.07
C THR A 30 12.53 -3.70 -8.60
N LYS A 31 12.40 -4.93 -8.10
CA LYS A 31 12.00 -5.23 -6.71
C LYS A 31 13.11 -4.99 -5.70
N TYR A 32 14.35 -5.28 -6.06
CA TYR A 32 15.51 -5.19 -5.16
C TYR A 32 16.42 -4.05 -5.61
N PRO A 33 16.52 -2.96 -4.82
CA PRO A 33 17.38 -1.81 -5.14
C PRO A 33 18.86 -2.16 -5.31
N SER A 34 19.33 -3.21 -4.64
CA SER A 34 20.73 -3.62 -4.63
C SER A 34 20.91 -5.10 -4.99
N LEU A 35 22.08 -5.43 -5.54
CA LEU A 35 22.46 -6.81 -5.81
C LEU A 35 22.49 -7.63 -4.51
N THR A 36 22.92 -7.02 -3.40
CA THR A 36 22.94 -7.66 -2.09
C THR A 36 21.54 -8.10 -1.67
N GLU A 37 20.54 -7.23 -1.79
CA GLU A 37 19.16 -7.58 -1.47
C GLU A 37 18.61 -8.68 -2.39
N PHE A 38 18.93 -8.62 -3.69
CA PHE A 38 18.60 -9.71 -4.61
C PHE A 38 19.20 -11.04 -4.14
N SER A 39 20.50 -11.08 -3.84
CA SER A 39 21.17 -12.30 -3.41
C SER A 39 20.57 -12.85 -2.11
N THR A 40 20.31 -11.99 -1.13
CA THR A 40 19.69 -12.40 0.15
C THR A 40 18.28 -12.97 -0.03
N ASN A 41 17.48 -12.39 -0.93
CA ASN A 41 16.07 -12.74 -1.05
C ASN A 41 15.78 -13.84 -2.08
N VAL A 42 16.62 -13.99 -3.11
CA VAL A 42 16.40 -14.95 -4.21
C VAL A 42 17.33 -16.15 -4.10
N ILE A 43 18.62 -15.95 -3.78
CA ILE A 43 19.64 -17.01 -3.76
C ILE A 43 19.67 -17.67 -2.38
N LYS A 44 18.54 -18.29 -1.99
CA LYS A 44 18.36 -18.91 -0.66
C LYS A 44 18.94 -20.33 -0.53
N HIS A 45 19.35 -20.93 -1.64
CA HIS A 45 19.82 -22.31 -1.67
C HIS A 45 21.11 -22.43 -2.50
N PRO A 46 22.12 -23.23 -2.10
CA PRO A 46 23.41 -23.32 -2.80
C PRO A 46 23.32 -23.70 -4.29
N ARG A 47 22.26 -24.41 -4.69
CA ARG A 47 21.99 -24.75 -6.10
C ARG A 47 21.67 -23.53 -6.98
N LEU A 48 21.35 -22.38 -6.39
CA LEU A 48 21.07 -21.14 -7.09
C LEU A 48 22.32 -20.27 -7.24
N ASN A 49 23.49 -20.68 -6.74
CA ASN A 49 24.71 -19.88 -6.83
C ASN A 49 25.09 -19.59 -8.30
N GLU A 50 24.94 -20.56 -9.21
CA GLU A 50 25.17 -20.36 -10.65
C GLU A 50 24.26 -19.26 -11.25
N LEU A 51 22.98 -19.24 -10.85
CA LEU A 51 22.06 -18.16 -11.21
C LEU A 51 22.50 -16.82 -10.59
N GLY A 52 22.89 -16.83 -9.32
CA GLY A 52 23.34 -15.63 -8.61
C GLY A 52 24.55 -14.99 -9.26
N ASP A 53 25.55 -15.80 -9.63
CA ASP A 53 26.76 -15.37 -10.34
C ASP A 53 26.42 -14.80 -11.72
N PHE A 54 25.54 -15.47 -12.48
CA PHE A 54 25.07 -14.97 -13.77
C PHE A 54 24.36 -13.62 -13.66
N VAL A 55 23.41 -13.48 -12.73
CA VAL A 55 22.65 -12.22 -12.53
C VAL A 55 23.58 -11.11 -12.06
N LYS A 56 24.59 -11.42 -11.23
CA LYS A 56 25.61 -10.47 -10.79
C LYS A 56 26.41 -9.90 -11.97
N GLU A 57 26.82 -10.73 -12.91
CA GLU A 57 27.54 -10.27 -14.12
C GLU A 57 26.70 -9.34 -15.00
N GLN A 58 25.39 -9.55 -15.01
CA GLN A 58 24.46 -8.77 -15.83
C GLN A 58 23.83 -7.59 -15.10
N TRP A 59 24.01 -7.47 -13.78
CA TRP A 59 23.18 -6.64 -12.90
C TRP A 59 23.06 -5.19 -13.38
N ASP A 60 24.16 -4.59 -13.80
CA ASP A 60 24.21 -3.18 -14.21
C ASP A 60 23.62 -2.94 -15.60
N ASN A 61 23.48 -3.99 -16.42
CA ASN A 61 22.89 -3.91 -17.75
C ASN A 61 21.38 -4.17 -17.76
N ILE A 62 20.83 -4.76 -16.69
CA ILE A 62 19.40 -5.07 -16.59
C ILE A 62 18.59 -3.78 -16.50
N GLN A 63 17.69 -3.58 -17.46
CA GLN A 63 16.72 -2.50 -17.41
C GLN A 63 15.51 -2.90 -16.54
N PRO A 64 15.20 -2.15 -15.47
CA PRO A 64 14.03 -2.43 -14.64
C PRO A 64 12.74 -2.30 -15.48
N VAL A 65 11.66 -2.91 -15.00
CA VAL A 65 10.34 -2.75 -15.60
C VAL A 65 9.75 -1.37 -15.25
N THR A 66 9.00 -0.80 -16.17
CA THR A 66 8.28 0.47 -15.98
C THR A 66 6.81 0.24 -15.65
N VAL A 67 6.13 1.29 -15.16
CA VAL A 67 4.69 1.25 -14.90
C VAL A 67 3.88 1.07 -16.19
N GLN A 68 4.32 1.67 -17.32
CA GLN A 68 3.63 1.51 -18.61
C GLN A 68 3.70 0.06 -19.12
N GLU A 69 4.83 -0.62 -18.93
CA GLU A 69 4.94 -2.05 -19.24
C GLU A 69 3.97 -2.88 -18.39
N ALA A 70 3.81 -2.53 -17.11
CA ALA A 70 2.84 -3.19 -16.23
C ALA A 70 1.39 -3.03 -16.74
N PHE A 71 1.00 -1.83 -17.16
CA PHE A 71 -0.34 -1.58 -17.72
C PHE A 71 -0.59 -2.30 -19.04
N SER A 72 0.47 -2.53 -19.83
CA SER A 72 0.40 -3.20 -21.13
C SER A 72 0.34 -4.73 -21.04
N GLU A 73 0.59 -5.32 -19.87
CA GLU A 73 0.53 -6.77 -19.66
C GLU A 73 -0.93 -7.27 -19.65
N ASN A 74 -1.23 -8.21 -20.54
CA ASN A 74 -2.56 -8.79 -20.72
C ASN A 74 -2.84 -9.91 -19.73
N ASN A 75 -1.80 -10.65 -19.32
CA ASN A 75 -1.94 -11.72 -18.34
C ASN A 75 -2.07 -11.10 -16.94
N ILE A 76 -3.25 -11.28 -16.33
CA ILE A 76 -3.60 -10.67 -15.03
C ILE A 76 -2.60 -11.09 -13.93
N GLU A 77 -2.19 -12.34 -13.88
CA GLU A 77 -1.28 -12.85 -12.85
C GLU A 77 0.14 -12.29 -13.03
N LYS A 78 0.65 -12.26 -14.27
CA LYS A 78 1.94 -11.60 -14.56
C LYS A 78 1.88 -10.12 -14.25
N ARG A 79 0.81 -9.43 -14.64
CA ARG A 79 0.59 -8.01 -14.35
C ARG A 79 0.62 -7.73 -12.85
N ARG A 80 -0.03 -8.58 -12.05
CA ARG A 80 -0.03 -8.47 -10.59
C ARG A 80 1.38 -8.61 -10.01
N ALA A 81 2.17 -9.58 -10.49
CA ALA A 81 3.56 -9.75 -10.08
C ALA A 81 4.46 -8.57 -10.50
N ILE A 82 4.23 -7.99 -11.68
CA ILE A 82 4.93 -6.78 -12.13
C ILE A 82 4.64 -5.61 -11.17
N PHE A 83 3.36 -5.34 -10.86
CA PHE A 83 3.00 -4.27 -9.93
C PHE A 83 3.53 -4.50 -8.51
N ASP A 84 3.55 -5.75 -8.02
CA ASP A 84 4.18 -6.09 -6.74
C ASP A 84 5.68 -5.78 -6.73
N CYS A 85 6.39 -6.03 -7.84
CA CYS A 85 7.81 -5.71 -7.97
C CYS A 85 8.07 -4.20 -8.07
N ILE A 86 7.19 -3.44 -8.74
CA ILE A 86 7.29 -1.98 -8.84
C ILE A 86 7.03 -1.33 -7.48
N GLY A 87 6.04 -1.84 -6.74
CA GLY A 87 5.62 -1.28 -5.46
C GLY A 87 4.75 -0.03 -5.61
N VAL A 88 3.92 0.20 -4.59
CA VAL A 88 2.88 1.24 -4.62
C VAL A 88 3.46 2.66 -4.67
N VAL A 89 4.57 2.93 -3.97
CA VAL A 89 5.17 4.27 -3.92
C VAL A 89 5.68 4.71 -5.29
N LYS A 90 6.42 3.83 -5.98
CA LYS A 90 6.93 4.12 -7.33
C LYS A 90 5.78 4.28 -8.32
N LEU A 91 4.75 3.43 -8.23
CA LEU A 91 3.54 3.51 -9.04
C LEU A 91 2.86 4.89 -8.92
N PHE A 92 2.55 5.33 -7.69
CA PHE A 92 1.89 6.62 -7.49
C PHE A 92 2.78 7.81 -7.89
N ASN A 93 4.08 7.77 -7.62
CA ASN A 93 5.00 8.83 -8.05
C ASN A 93 5.01 9.01 -9.57
N GLU A 94 4.98 7.91 -10.33
CA GLU A 94 4.96 7.95 -11.79
C GLU A 94 3.61 8.38 -12.36
N LEU A 95 2.52 8.02 -11.68
CA LEU A 95 1.16 8.41 -12.04
C LEU A 95 0.85 9.88 -11.76
N GLN A 96 1.69 10.57 -10.97
CA GLN A 96 1.57 11.99 -10.64
C GLN A 96 0.14 12.38 -10.20
N PRO A 97 -0.33 11.86 -9.06
CA PRO A 97 -1.62 12.23 -8.52
C PRO A 97 -1.62 13.68 -8.01
N GLU A 98 -2.79 14.30 -8.00
CA GLU A 98 -3.04 15.62 -7.46
C GLU A 98 -3.31 15.53 -5.95
N LEU A 99 -2.62 16.32 -5.14
CA LEU A 99 -2.89 16.43 -3.70
C LEU A 99 -4.14 17.31 -3.51
N LEU A 100 -5.19 16.74 -2.93
CA LEU A 100 -6.44 17.45 -2.66
C LEU A 100 -6.50 18.03 -1.25
N ASP A 101 -6.00 17.29 -0.26
CA ASP A 101 -6.01 17.71 1.13
C ASP A 101 -4.86 17.09 1.92
N LYS A 102 -4.40 17.79 2.97
CA LYS A 102 -3.38 17.33 3.90
C LYS A 102 -3.74 17.74 5.31
N GLN A 103 -3.89 16.75 6.19
CA GLN A 103 -4.19 16.97 7.60
C GLN A 103 -3.17 16.26 8.48
N VAL A 104 -2.80 16.91 9.58
CA VAL A 104 -1.91 16.36 10.60
C VAL A 104 -2.68 16.26 11.91
N ILE A 105 -2.62 15.10 12.55
CA ILE A 105 -3.20 14.87 13.87
C ILE A 105 -2.06 14.70 14.87
N HIS A 106 -1.99 15.62 15.83
CA HIS A 106 -1.04 15.54 16.94
C HIS A 106 -1.55 14.52 17.97
N LYS A 107 -0.77 13.47 18.20
CA LYS A 107 -1.12 12.37 19.09
C LYS A 107 -0.09 12.22 20.18
N ARG A 108 -0.55 11.66 21.30
CA ARG A 108 0.28 11.36 22.47
C ARG A 108 0.00 9.94 22.91
N GLN A 109 1.07 9.15 23.04
CA GLN A 109 1.01 7.74 23.40
C GLN A 109 1.90 7.48 24.60
N THR A 110 1.39 6.79 25.62
CA THR A 110 2.23 6.21 26.67
C THR A 110 3.01 5.05 26.08
N ARG A 111 4.32 4.98 26.35
CA ARG A 111 5.22 3.89 26.00
C ARG A 111 5.98 3.44 27.24
N TRP A 112 6.53 2.24 27.20
CA TRP A 112 7.28 1.65 28.31
C TRP A 112 8.73 1.55 27.87
N ASP A 113 9.64 1.99 28.73
CA ASP A 113 11.08 1.85 28.51
C ASP A 113 11.56 0.42 28.82
N GLU A 114 12.86 0.17 28.66
CA GLU A 114 13.48 -1.13 28.96
C GLU A 114 13.37 -1.53 30.45
N ASN A 115 13.04 -0.58 31.34
CA ASN A 115 12.84 -0.78 32.77
C ASN A 115 11.35 -0.85 33.16
N ASN A 116 10.44 -0.99 32.18
CA ASN A 116 8.99 -0.94 32.35
C ASN A 116 8.45 0.37 32.97
N GLN A 117 9.19 1.48 32.85
CA GLN A 117 8.71 2.79 33.27
C GLN A 117 7.91 3.46 32.14
N PRO A 118 6.71 3.99 32.44
CA PRO A 118 5.91 4.68 31.43
C PRO A 118 6.51 6.05 31.10
N TYR A 119 6.62 6.37 29.81
CA TYR A 119 6.93 7.71 29.30
C TYR A 119 5.93 8.10 28.23
N GLU A 120 5.71 9.40 28.03
CA GLU A 120 4.84 9.90 26.96
C GLU A 120 5.67 10.20 25.71
N LYS A 121 5.21 9.71 24.57
CA LYS A 121 5.75 10.03 23.25
C LYS A 121 4.70 10.79 22.46
N GLU A 122 5.03 12.01 22.08
CA GLU A 122 4.26 12.80 21.13
C GLU A 122 4.71 12.48 19.70
N TYR A 123 3.77 12.44 18.78
CA TYR A 123 4.04 12.25 17.36
C TYR A 123 2.96 12.85 16.49
N ASP A 124 3.34 13.17 15.26
CA ASP A 124 2.46 13.69 14.23
C ASP A 124 2.03 12.57 13.30
N ASP A 125 0.72 12.44 13.14
CA ASP A 125 0.13 11.48 12.23
C ASP A 125 -0.44 12.23 11.02
N THR A 126 0.24 12.09 9.88
CA THR A 126 -0.04 12.87 8.68
C THR A 126 -0.84 12.03 7.68
N TYR A 127 -1.91 12.63 7.17
CA TYR A 127 -2.77 12.06 6.13
C TYR A 127 -2.80 12.97 4.93
N GLU A 128 -2.55 12.41 3.74
CA GLU A 128 -2.58 13.14 2.47
C GLU A 128 -3.61 12.47 1.55
N LEU A 129 -4.63 13.22 1.12
CA LEU A 129 -5.65 12.75 0.20
C LEU A 129 -5.27 13.15 -1.23
N TYR A 130 -5.24 12.16 -2.11
CA TYR A 130 -4.85 12.32 -3.50
C TYR A 130 -5.97 11.93 -4.46
N GLN A 131 -6.01 12.61 -5.60
CA GLN A 131 -6.81 12.28 -6.77
C GLN A 131 -5.92 11.85 -7.92
N LEU A 132 -6.33 10.81 -8.62
CA LEU A 132 -5.71 10.34 -9.84
C LEU A 132 -6.72 10.33 -10.97
N GLY A 133 -6.33 10.89 -12.11
CA GLY A 133 -7.13 10.79 -13.34
C GLY A 133 -7.32 9.34 -13.74
N GLY A 134 -8.57 8.92 -13.92
CA GLY A 134 -8.91 7.54 -14.23
C GLY A 134 -8.34 7.08 -15.57
N GLU A 135 -8.15 8.00 -16.51
CA GLU A 135 -7.52 7.79 -17.82
C GLU A 135 -6.06 7.33 -17.73
N LYS A 136 -5.38 7.59 -16.60
CA LYS A 136 -4.01 7.09 -16.36
C LYS A 136 -3.98 5.62 -15.94
N LEU A 137 -5.10 5.09 -15.46
CA LEU A 137 -5.22 3.71 -14.97
C LEU A 137 -5.98 2.79 -15.94
N PHE A 138 -6.96 3.36 -16.63
CA PHE A 138 -7.93 2.61 -17.41
C PHE A 138 -7.96 3.14 -18.85
N PRO A 139 -8.03 2.24 -19.85
CA PRO A 139 -8.26 2.65 -21.22
C PRO A 139 -9.62 3.35 -21.34
N VAL A 140 -9.72 4.31 -22.26
CA VAL A 140 -11.00 4.96 -22.58
C VAL A 140 -11.99 3.90 -23.10
N SER A 141 -13.19 3.89 -22.53
CA SER A 141 -14.22 2.93 -22.91
C SER A 141 -14.66 3.12 -24.38
N PRO A 142 -15.15 2.08 -25.08
CA PRO A 142 -15.60 2.15 -26.49
C PRO A 142 -16.75 3.13 -26.82
N GLY A 143 -17.13 4.03 -25.91
CA GLY A 143 -18.10 5.10 -26.11
C GLY A 143 -17.58 6.51 -25.79
N GLY A 144 -16.26 6.68 -25.61
CA GLY A 144 -15.65 7.98 -25.31
C GLY A 144 -15.91 8.50 -23.90
N VAL A 145 -16.46 7.67 -23.01
CA VAL A 145 -16.65 8.02 -21.60
C VAL A 145 -15.30 7.94 -20.91
N GLU A 146 -14.85 9.07 -20.36
CA GLU A 146 -13.64 9.14 -19.55
C GLU A 146 -13.82 8.34 -18.26
N PRO A 147 -12.81 7.56 -17.84
CA PRO A 147 -12.90 6.83 -16.58
C PRO A 147 -12.99 7.79 -15.40
N ASN A 148 -13.80 7.43 -14.40
CA ASN A 148 -13.92 8.22 -13.17
C ASN A 148 -12.55 8.35 -12.47
N PRO A 149 -12.28 9.50 -11.81
CA PRO A 149 -11.09 9.66 -11.01
C PRO A 149 -11.04 8.64 -9.86
N VAL A 150 -9.82 8.28 -9.47
CA VAL A 150 -9.54 7.39 -8.35
C VAL A 150 -8.98 8.21 -7.20
N PHE A 151 -9.44 7.93 -5.98
CA PHE A 151 -8.97 8.61 -4.78
C PHE A 151 -8.20 7.65 -3.88
N ALA A 152 -7.13 8.16 -3.26
CA ALA A 152 -6.34 7.40 -2.32
C ALA A 152 -5.88 8.28 -1.16
N VAL A 153 -5.92 7.74 0.05
CA VAL A 153 -5.30 8.35 1.21
C VAL A 153 -3.93 7.73 1.43
N ARG A 154 -2.92 8.59 1.54
CA ARG A 154 -1.55 8.25 1.88
C ARG A 154 -1.32 8.48 3.36
N CYS A 155 -0.72 7.49 4.02
CA CYS A 155 -0.42 7.52 5.45
C CYS A 155 0.82 6.68 5.78
N TRP A 156 1.30 6.77 7.03
CA TRP A 156 2.47 6.06 7.51
C TRP A 156 2.14 5.20 8.73
N CYS A 157 2.73 4.01 8.81
CA CYS A 157 2.69 3.24 10.04
C CYS A 157 3.59 3.90 11.08
N THR A 158 3.00 4.24 12.23
CA THR A 158 3.66 4.96 13.33
C THR A 158 4.82 4.18 13.97
N THR A 159 4.86 2.85 13.81
CA THR A 159 5.93 1.99 14.36
C THR A 159 6.99 1.58 13.35
N THR A 160 6.62 1.31 12.09
CA THR A 160 7.56 0.87 11.06
C THR A 160 8.02 1.98 10.12
N ALA A 161 7.40 3.16 10.21
CA ALA A 161 7.53 4.25 9.24
C ALA A 161 7.22 3.85 7.79
N ARG A 162 6.58 2.68 7.58
CA ARG A 162 6.20 2.21 6.25
C ARG A 162 5.08 3.08 5.69
N GLU A 163 5.22 3.43 4.43
CA GLU A 163 4.25 4.20 3.67
C GLU A 163 3.14 3.31 3.11
N TYR A 164 1.89 3.77 3.23
CA TYR A 164 0.70 3.12 2.73
C TYR A 164 -0.09 4.07 1.84
N TRP A 165 -0.69 3.51 0.80
CA TRP A 165 -1.66 4.16 -0.06
C TRP A 165 -2.91 3.31 -0.06
N ILE A 166 -4.03 3.86 0.41
CA ILE A 166 -5.29 3.14 0.57
C ILE A 166 -6.32 3.78 -0.34
N TYR A 167 -6.87 2.99 -1.25
CA TYR A 167 -7.99 3.41 -2.07
C TYR A 167 -9.19 3.79 -1.20
N VAL A 168 -9.83 4.91 -1.53
CA VAL A 168 -11.07 5.35 -0.91
C VAL A 168 -12.09 5.73 -1.98
N PRO A 169 -13.39 5.50 -1.73
CA PRO A 169 -14.43 5.89 -2.69
C PRO A 169 -14.63 7.41 -2.68
N VAL A 170 -15.33 7.91 -3.70
CA VAL A 170 -15.53 9.36 -3.91
C VAL A 170 -16.27 10.01 -2.73
N GLU A 171 -17.21 9.30 -2.13
CA GLU A 171 -18.01 9.75 -0.98
C GLU A 171 -17.12 9.95 0.26
N ALA A 172 -16.17 9.05 0.48
CA ALA A 172 -15.21 9.18 1.57
C ALA A 172 -14.22 10.32 1.34
N ALA A 173 -13.77 10.48 0.09
CA ALA A 173 -12.82 11.51 -0.31
C ALA A 173 -13.43 12.92 -0.28
N LEU A 174 -14.59 13.11 -0.91
CA LEU A 174 -15.20 14.42 -1.21
C LEU A 174 -16.46 14.74 -0.40
N GLY A 175 -17.05 13.74 0.25
CA GLY A 175 -18.26 13.87 1.07
C GLY A 175 -19.54 13.64 0.28
N ASP A 176 -20.58 13.22 0.98
CA ASP A 176 -21.91 13.02 0.42
C ASP A 176 -22.71 14.33 0.47
N SER A 177 -22.72 15.09 -0.62
CA SER A 177 -23.73 16.13 -0.78
C SER A 177 -24.11 16.36 -2.23
N TRP A 178 -25.40 16.24 -2.50
CA TRP A 178 -26.00 16.55 -3.80
C TRP A 178 -25.99 18.05 -4.11
N ASP A 179 -25.95 18.89 -3.07
CA ASP A 179 -26.08 20.36 -3.15
C ASP A 179 -24.82 21.13 -2.69
N SER A 180 -23.81 20.45 -2.13
CA SER A 180 -22.59 21.11 -1.66
C SER A 180 -21.44 20.95 -2.65
N LYS A 181 -20.53 21.93 -2.65
CA LYS A 181 -19.25 21.76 -3.33
C LYS A 181 -18.50 20.57 -2.70
N PRO A 182 -17.78 19.77 -3.50
CA PRO A 182 -16.86 18.77 -2.98
C PRO A 182 -15.93 19.38 -1.92
N GLU A 183 -15.83 18.73 -0.78
CA GLU A 183 -14.93 19.15 0.31
C GLU A 183 -13.97 18.01 0.60
N PRO A 184 -12.78 17.99 -0.04
CA PRO A 184 -11.77 16.97 0.21
C PRO A 184 -11.38 16.91 1.69
N ASP A 185 -11.30 15.72 2.27
CA ASP A 185 -10.97 15.54 3.69
C ASP A 185 -10.19 14.25 3.93
N ALA A 186 -8.87 14.36 4.13
CA ALA A 186 -7.96 13.25 4.35
C ALA A 186 -8.27 12.45 5.63
N VAL A 187 -8.72 13.11 6.70
CA VAL A 187 -9.10 12.42 7.95
C VAL A 187 -10.41 11.65 7.78
N ARG A 188 -11.39 12.20 7.05
CA ARG A 188 -12.60 11.43 6.70
C ARG A 188 -12.26 10.22 5.84
N ALA A 189 -11.36 10.38 4.87
CA ALA A 189 -10.90 9.31 4.00
C ALA A 189 -10.25 8.16 4.79
N ILE A 190 -9.31 8.43 5.70
CA ILE A 190 -8.70 7.36 6.52
C ILE A 190 -9.70 6.77 7.52
N ALA A 191 -10.55 7.58 8.15
CA ALA A 191 -11.59 7.09 9.07
C ALA A 191 -12.50 6.07 8.37
N TRP A 192 -12.86 6.36 7.11
CA TRP A 192 -13.66 5.45 6.30
C TRP A 192 -13.00 4.09 6.09
N THR A 193 -11.67 3.98 6.06
CA THR A 193 -11.02 2.66 5.88
C THR A 193 -11.21 1.70 7.06
N ILE A 194 -11.66 2.21 8.21
CA ILE A 194 -11.88 1.45 9.43
C ILE A 194 -13.35 1.11 9.57
N ARG A 195 -13.65 -0.18 9.77
CA ARG A 195 -15.01 -0.66 10.06
C ARG A 195 -15.09 -1.25 11.45
N ILE A 196 -16.20 -0.98 12.13
CA ILE A 196 -16.56 -1.56 13.41
C ILE A 196 -17.99 -2.12 13.33
N ASP A 197 -18.31 -3.06 14.20
CA ASP A 197 -19.59 -3.78 14.24
C ASP A 197 -20.34 -3.58 15.55
N ILE A 198 -20.02 -2.51 16.29
CA ILE A 198 -20.74 -2.11 17.51
C ILE A 198 -21.16 -0.64 17.48
N THR A 199 -22.24 -0.32 18.18
CA THR A 199 -22.64 1.06 18.49
C THR A 199 -21.95 1.58 19.74
N ASN A 200 -21.86 2.91 19.87
CA ASN A 200 -21.39 3.62 21.06
C ASN A 200 -20.08 3.06 21.68
N PRO A 201 -19.00 2.88 20.90
CA PRO A 201 -17.75 2.40 21.47
C PRO A 201 -17.15 3.42 22.46
N ASN A 202 -16.57 2.92 23.55
CA ASN A 202 -15.84 3.75 24.51
C ASN A 202 -14.52 4.24 23.91
N ARG A 203 -13.74 3.31 23.32
CA ARG A 203 -12.41 3.56 22.75
C ARG A 203 -12.13 2.63 21.59
N ILE A 204 -11.24 3.08 20.72
CA ILE A 204 -10.72 2.31 19.59
C ILE A 204 -9.20 2.29 19.70
N PHE A 205 -8.64 1.09 19.65
CA PHE A 205 -7.21 0.83 19.62
C PHE A 205 -6.87 0.23 18.27
N ARG A 206 -5.82 0.73 17.64
CA ARG A 206 -5.35 0.21 16.37
C ARG A 206 -3.89 -0.22 16.50
N GLN A 207 -3.60 -1.42 16.00
CA GLN A 207 -2.24 -1.92 15.91
C GLN A 207 -1.99 -2.46 14.50
N GLY A 208 -1.34 -1.66 13.65
CA GLY A 208 -1.29 -1.92 12.21
C GLY A 208 -2.69 -2.09 11.59
N ASP A 209 -3.00 -3.31 11.15
CA ASP A 209 -4.28 -3.69 10.53
C ASP A 209 -5.29 -4.26 11.53
N ILE A 210 -4.89 -4.45 12.80
CA ILE A 210 -5.76 -4.96 13.86
C ILE A 210 -6.45 -3.77 14.53
N ILE A 211 -7.77 -3.88 14.67
CA ILE A 211 -8.62 -2.87 15.28
C ILE A 211 -9.37 -3.53 16.43
N ILE A 212 -9.16 -3.00 17.64
CA ILE A 212 -9.80 -3.47 18.86
C ILE A 212 -10.71 -2.34 19.33
N VAL A 213 -11.96 -2.68 19.61
CA VAL A 213 -12.97 -1.73 20.04
C VAL A 213 -13.40 -2.08 21.45
N GLU A 214 -13.34 -1.11 22.36
CA GLU A 214 -13.82 -1.25 23.73
C GLU A 214 -15.33 -0.95 23.75
N GLU A 215 -16.12 -1.96 24.09
CA GLU A 215 -17.57 -1.83 24.27
C GLU A 215 -17.91 -0.92 25.47
N SER A 216 -19.00 -0.16 25.34
CA SER A 216 -19.64 0.55 26.46
C SER A 216 -20.83 -0.24 26.98
N ALA A 217 -21.41 0.21 28.10
CA ALA A 217 -22.62 -0.39 28.64
C ALA A 217 -23.82 -0.29 27.67
N ASP A 218 -23.80 0.69 26.76
CA ASP A 218 -24.84 0.95 25.77
C ASP A 218 -24.45 0.45 24.36
N SER A 219 -23.40 -0.35 24.25
CA SER A 219 -22.97 -0.94 22.98
C SER A 219 -23.89 -2.07 22.55
N GLN A 220 -24.23 -2.08 21.26
CA GLN A 220 -24.98 -3.14 20.61
C GLN A 220 -24.25 -3.59 19.35
N HIS A 221 -24.21 -4.89 19.10
CA HIS A 221 -23.71 -5.41 17.83
C HIS A 221 -24.63 -5.00 16.69
N VAL A 222 -24.02 -4.51 15.62
CA VAL A 222 -24.68 -4.03 14.41
C VAL A 222 -23.93 -4.54 13.18
N PHE A 223 -24.52 -4.32 12.00
CA PHE A 223 -23.79 -4.61 10.77
C PHE A 223 -22.52 -3.72 10.68
N PRO A 224 -21.39 -4.27 10.18
CA PRO A 224 -20.16 -3.50 10.07
C PRO A 224 -20.35 -2.19 9.31
N HIS A 225 -19.92 -1.08 9.92
CA HIS A 225 -20.02 0.25 9.35
C HIS A 225 -18.70 0.99 9.48
N HIS A 226 -18.49 1.96 8.59
CA HIS A 226 -17.28 2.77 8.56
C HIS A 226 -17.28 3.81 9.68
N LEU A 227 -16.11 4.15 10.21
CA LEU A 227 -16.00 5.26 11.16
C LEU A 227 -16.23 6.60 10.46
N SER A 228 -16.97 7.48 11.14
CA SER A 228 -16.97 8.90 10.81
C SER A 228 -15.66 9.57 11.24
N LYS A 229 -15.32 10.71 10.61
CA LYS A 229 -14.21 11.58 11.05
C LYS A 229 -14.30 11.90 12.54
N LYS A 230 -15.50 12.20 13.04
CA LYS A 230 -15.74 12.52 14.46
C LYS A 230 -15.37 11.35 15.36
N GLN A 231 -15.83 10.14 15.05
CA GLN A 231 -15.49 8.94 15.83
C GLN A 231 -13.99 8.68 15.78
N TYR A 232 -13.36 8.79 14.61
CA TYR A 232 -11.92 8.59 14.47
C TYR A 232 -11.13 9.57 15.35
N LEU A 233 -11.45 10.86 15.32
CA LEU A 233 -10.75 11.87 16.13
C LEU A 233 -11.01 11.76 17.64
N GLN A 234 -12.21 11.32 18.04
CA GLN A 234 -12.61 11.30 19.45
C GLN A 234 -12.29 9.99 20.16
N LEU A 235 -12.34 8.87 19.44
CA LEU A 235 -12.33 7.53 20.03
C LEU A 235 -11.03 6.78 19.75
N MET A 236 -10.23 7.17 18.74
CA MET A 236 -8.95 6.55 18.46
C MET A 236 -7.93 6.93 19.53
N PHE A 237 -7.74 6.03 20.50
CA PHE A 237 -6.98 6.31 21.71
C PHE A 237 -5.50 5.93 21.60
N SER A 238 -5.18 4.86 20.88
CA SER A 238 -3.79 4.43 20.67
C SER A 238 -3.60 3.80 19.31
N GLU A 239 -2.54 4.21 18.63
CA GLU A 239 -2.02 3.58 17.41
C GLU A 239 -0.59 3.08 17.66
N THR A 240 -0.42 1.76 17.61
CA THR A 240 0.87 1.04 17.74
C THR A 240 1.22 0.29 16.47
#